data_AF-A0A1V5F3M2-F1
#
_entry.id   AF-A0A1V5F3M2-F1
#
_cell.length_a   1.000
_cell.length_b   1.000
_cell.length_c   1.000
_cell.angle_alpha   90.00
_cell.angle_beta   90.00
_cell.angle_gamma   90.00
#
_symmetry.space_group_name_H-M   'P 1'
#
loop_
_entity.id
_entity.type
_entity.pdbx_description
1 polymer ?
#
loop_
_entity_poly.entity_id
_entity_poly.type
_entity_poly.pdbx_seq_one_letter_code
_entity_poly.pdbx_strand_id
1 'polypeptide(L)'
;MRIHRIRSLLPAYPGARILLAFEYDLEGLAAGAEIPVSETIALCQNGVALKTWPRSAKKRAGKYEPHEFAELPRNLQPATYELVARVAAGNAIAQASAPLEILGE
;
A
#
# COMPACT_ATOMS: atom_id res chain seq x y z
N MET A 1 -14.75 -6.53 0.69
CA MET A 1 -13.52 -5.73 0.51
C MET A 1 -12.87 -5.40 1.83
N ARG A 2 -11.70 -5.96 2.06
CA ARG A 2 -10.83 -5.72 3.20
C ARG A 2 -9.37 -5.79 2.72
N ILE A 3 -8.48 -5.05 3.38
CA ILE A 3 -7.04 -5.22 3.23
C ILE A 3 -6.57 -6.18 4.33
N HIS A 4 -5.90 -7.26 3.94
CA HIS A 4 -5.46 -8.33 4.84
C HIS A 4 -4.04 -8.13 5.34
N ARG A 5 -3.17 -7.58 4.49
CA ARG A 5 -1.74 -7.48 4.77
C ARG A 5 -1.10 -6.34 4.02
N ILE A 6 -0.08 -5.72 4.61
CA ILE A 6 0.82 -4.74 3.99
C ILE A 6 2.23 -5.10 4.43
N ARG A 7 3.20 -5.12 3.51
CA ARG A 7 4.60 -5.44 3.82
C ARG A 7 5.57 -4.83 2.81
N SER A 8 6.78 -4.54 3.26
CA SER A 8 7.94 -4.44 2.37
C SER A 8 8.55 -5.84 2.21
N LEU A 9 8.93 -6.19 0.99
CA LEU A 9 9.63 -7.45 0.67
C LEU A 9 11.16 -7.28 0.61
N LEU A 10 11.65 -6.04 0.77
CA LEU A 10 13.06 -5.71 0.79
C LEU A 10 13.40 -4.88 2.04
N PRO A 11 14.64 -4.94 2.54
CA PRO A 11 15.10 -4.06 3.62
C PRO A 11 14.88 -2.59 3.27
N ALA A 12 14.51 -1.78 4.25
CA ALA A 12 14.23 -0.37 4.07
C ALA A 12 15.27 0.48 4.81
N TYR A 13 15.92 1.37 4.08
CA TYR A 13 16.86 2.37 4.57
C TYR A 13 16.59 3.69 3.81
N PRO A 14 17.09 4.84 4.26
CA PRO A 14 16.86 6.11 3.59
C PRO A 14 17.30 6.05 2.12
N GLY A 15 16.43 6.46 1.19
CA GLY A 15 16.72 6.40 -0.25
C GLY A 15 16.64 5.01 -0.89
N ALA A 16 16.34 3.95 -0.13
CA ALA A 16 16.21 2.60 -0.68
C ALA A 16 15.08 2.51 -1.71
N ARG A 17 15.29 1.67 -2.72
CA ARG A 17 14.23 1.17 -3.59
C ARG A 17 13.69 -0.12 -2.98
N ILE A 18 12.51 -0.05 -2.38
CA ILE A 18 11.84 -1.19 -1.74
C ILE A 18 10.75 -1.77 -2.66
N LEU A 19 10.34 -3.00 -2.38
CA LEU A 19 9.20 -3.64 -3.03
C LEU A 19 8.04 -3.72 -2.04
N LEU A 20 7.02 -2.90 -2.26
CA LEU A 20 5.80 -2.88 -1.45
C LEU A 20 4.80 -3.91 -1.97
N ALA A 21 4.16 -4.61 -1.04
CA ALA A 21 3.09 -5.56 -1.30
C ALA A 21 1.94 -5.32 -0.33
N PHE A 22 0.71 -5.32 -0.82
CA PHE A 22 -0.46 -5.39 0.06
C PHE A 22 -1.53 -6.29 -0.55
N GLU A 23 -2.22 -7.03 0.30
CA GLU A 23 -3.22 -8.03 -0.10
C GLU A 23 -4.62 -7.52 0.25
N TYR A 24 -5.56 -7.63 -0.68
CA TYR A 24 -6.96 -7.29 -0.44
C TYR A 24 -7.93 -8.13 -1.28
N ASP A 25 -9.16 -8.25 -0.79
CA ASP A 25 -10.27 -8.88 -1.51
C ASP A 25 -11.18 -7.83 -2.13
N LEU A 26 -11.68 -8.12 -3.34
CA LEU A 26 -12.85 -7.48 -3.93
C LEU A 26 -14.06 -8.44 -3.92
N GLU A 27 -14.02 -9.47 -3.06
CA GLU A 27 -15.12 -10.42 -2.92
C GLU A 27 -16.39 -9.69 -2.44
N GLY A 28 -17.52 -10.03 -3.06
CA GLY A 28 -18.80 -9.36 -2.82
C GLY A 28 -19.01 -8.05 -3.60
N LEU A 29 -18.02 -7.58 -4.37
CA LEU A 29 -18.21 -6.50 -5.35
C LEU A 29 -18.63 -7.09 -6.71
N ALA A 30 -19.39 -6.32 -7.49
CA ALA A 30 -20.13 -6.73 -8.70
C ALA A 30 -19.52 -7.94 -9.45
N ALA A 31 -20.19 -9.10 -9.35
CA ALA A 31 -19.76 -10.31 -10.02
C ALA A 31 -19.85 -10.13 -11.56
N GLY A 32 -18.71 -10.27 -12.24
CA GLY A 32 -18.66 -10.36 -13.71
C GLY A 32 -18.25 -9.08 -14.45
N ALA A 33 -18.28 -7.91 -13.81
CA ALA A 33 -17.82 -6.65 -14.40
C ALA A 33 -16.43 -6.24 -13.90
N GLU A 34 -15.68 -5.53 -14.74
CA GLU A 34 -14.50 -4.81 -14.28
C GLU A 34 -14.92 -3.52 -13.56
N ILE A 35 -14.35 -3.30 -12.39
CA ILE A 35 -14.60 -2.15 -11.54
C ILE A 35 -13.33 -1.29 -11.54
N PRO A 36 -13.44 0.04 -11.69
CA PRO A 36 -12.33 0.94 -11.43
C PRO A 36 -11.87 0.81 -9.99
N VAL A 37 -10.57 0.59 -9.79
CA VAL A 37 -9.92 0.47 -8.49
C VAL A 37 -8.84 1.52 -8.38
N SER A 38 -8.90 2.31 -7.32
CA SER A 38 -7.84 3.23 -6.91
C SER A 38 -7.15 2.67 -5.68
N GLU A 39 -5.86 2.44 -5.80
CA GLU A 39 -4.96 1.89 -4.79
C GLU A 39 -4.00 2.99 -4.36
N THR A 40 -3.67 3.07 -3.08
CA THR A 40 -2.65 4.00 -2.59
C THR A 40 -1.93 3.38 -1.43
N ILE A 41 -0.60 3.44 -1.45
CA ILE A 41 0.21 3.21 -0.25
C ILE A 41 0.83 4.55 0.14
N ALA A 42 0.77 4.88 1.43
CA ALA A 42 1.44 6.03 1.99
C ALA A 42 2.47 5.57 3.03
N LEU A 43 3.64 6.18 3.02
CA LEU A 43 4.56 6.17 4.15
C LEU A 43 4.18 7.33 5.06
N CYS A 44 3.90 7.04 6.31
CA CYS A 44 3.44 7.99 7.30
C CYS A 44 4.35 7.99 8.53
N GLN A 45 4.41 9.13 9.21
CA GLN A 45 5.00 9.27 10.54
C GLN A 45 4.07 10.16 11.37
N ASN A 46 3.68 9.69 12.56
CA ASN A 46 2.77 10.42 13.45
C ASN A 46 1.47 10.87 12.77
N GLY A 47 0.90 10.03 11.89
CA GLY A 47 -0.32 10.33 11.14
C GLY A 47 -0.14 11.27 9.94
N VAL A 48 1.08 11.75 9.66
CA VAL A 48 1.38 12.62 8.52
C VAL A 48 2.00 11.79 7.39
N ALA A 49 1.42 11.86 6.18
CA ALA A 49 1.98 11.21 5.01
C ALA A 49 3.24 11.94 4.53
N LEU A 50 4.36 11.22 4.50
CA LEU A 50 5.65 11.69 3.99
C LEU A 50 5.80 11.44 2.49
N LYS A 51 5.25 10.32 2.00
CA LYS A 51 5.28 9.93 0.61
C LYS A 51 4.07 9.06 0.28
N THR A 52 3.55 9.18 -0.94
CA THR A 52 2.41 8.40 -1.42
C THR A 52 2.69 7.82 -2.80
N TRP A 53 2.26 6.58 -3.01
CA TRP A 53 2.33 5.84 -4.27
C TRP A 53 0.91 5.48 -4.71
N PRO A 54 0.25 6.34 -5.52
CA PRO A 54 -1.07 6.07 -6.05
C PRO A 54 -1.00 5.20 -7.30
N ARG A 55 -1.97 4.30 -7.43
CA ARG A 55 -2.15 3.43 -8.59
C ARG A 55 -3.62 3.35 -8.95
N SER A 56 -3.91 3.23 -10.25
CA SER A 56 -5.26 2.99 -10.74
C SER A 56 -5.27 1.79 -11.69
N ALA A 57 -6.27 0.94 -11.56
CA ALA A 57 -6.44 -0.25 -12.37
C ALA A 57 -7.93 -0.56 -12.56
N LYS A 58 -8.25 -1.39 -13.55
CA LYS A 58 -9.55 -2.05 -13.65
C LYS A 58 -9.39 -3.50 -13.20
N LYS A 59 -10.27 -3.96 -12.31
CA LYS A 59 -10.18 -5.30 -11.71
C LYS A 59 -11.55 -5.96 -11.65
N ARG A 60 -11.57 -7.29 -11.72
CA ARG A 60 -12.78 -8.10 -11.51
C ARG A 60 -12.91 -8.43 -10.03
N ALA A 61 -14.04 -9.01 -9.62
CA ALA A 61 -14.15 -9.60 -8.30
C ALA A 61 -13.08 -10.71 -8.11
N GLY A 62 -12.41 -10.71 -6.95
CA GLY A 62 -11.35 -11.65 -6.65
C GLY A 62 -10.37 -11.13 -5.61
N LYS A 63 -9.29 -11.87 -5.38
CA LYS A 63 -8.20 -11.50 -4.46
C LYS A 63 -7.01 -10.94 -5.25
N TYR A 64 -6.36 -9.93 -4.69
CA TYR A 64 -5.24 -9.25 -5.33
C TYR A 64 -4.10 -9.00 -4.35
N GLU A 65 -2.87 -9.20 -4.82
CA GLU A 65 -1.64 -8.76 -4.16
C GLU A 65 -0.81 -7.93 -5.16
N PRO A 66 -1.12 -6.63 -5.36
CA PRO A 66 -0.26 -5.75 -6.13
C PRO A 66 1.14 -5.63 -5.50
N HIS A 67 2.15 -5.67 -6.38
CA HIS A 67 3.53 -5.33 -6.06
C HIS A 67 3.92 -4.03 -6.75
N GLU A 68 4.62 -3.16 -6.04
CA GLU A 68 5.11 -1.89 -6.57
C GLU A 68 6.50 -1.58 -6.01
N PHE A 69 7.41 -1.18 -6.90
CA PHE A 69 8.68 -0.63 -6.46
C PHE A 69 8.48 0.82 -6.03
N ALA A 70 8.91 1.12 -4.81
CA ALA A 70 8.81 2.43 -4.20
C ALA A 70 10.18 2.93 -3.78
N GLU A 71 10.48 4.19 -4.12
CA GLU A 71 11.66 4.88 -3.63
C GLU A 71 11.34 5.62 -2.33
N LEU A 72 12.06 5.29 -1.27
CA LEU A 72 11.93 5.95 0.02
C LEU A 72 12.62 7.32 0.00
N PRO A 73 12.12 8.32 0.75
CA PRO A 73 12.82 9.59 0.92
C PRO A 73 14.25 9.38 1.46
N ARG A 74 15.21 10.15 0.95
CA ARG A 74 16.64 10.05 1.34
C ARG A 74 16.92 10.64 2.73
N ASN A 75 16.05 11.50 3.22
CA ASN A 75 16.19 12.21 4.49
C ASN A 75 15.44 11.53 5.65
N LEU A 76 14.95 10.30 5.46
CA LEU A 76 14.35 9.54 6.55
C LEU A 76 15.38 9.31 7.66
N GLN A 77 14.94 9.44 8.91
CA GLN A 77 15.72 9.03 10.06
C GLN A 77 15.44 7.55 10.35
N PRO A 78 16.42 6.76 10.86
CA PRO A 78 16.18 5.39 11.31
C PRO A 78 15.14 5.37 12.43
N ALA A 79 14.00 4.74 12.16
CA ALA A 79 12.85 4.65 13.06
C ALA A 79 11.79 3.69 12.49
N THR A 80 10.77 3.40 13.27
CA THR A 80 9.54 2.75 12.78
C THR A 80 8.58 3.79 12.22
N TYR A 81 8.22 3.61 10.95
CA TYR A 81 7.20 4.39 10.23
C TYR A 81 5.96 3.52 10.04
N GLU A 82 4.88 4.13 9.55
CA GLU A 82 3.65 3.43 9.23
C GLU A 82 3.46 3.39 7.71
N LEU A 83 3.20 2.22 7.15
CA LEU A 83 2.64 2.08 5.81
C LEU A 83 1.13 2.05 5.93
N VAL A 84 0.44 2.97 5.27
CA VAL A 84 -1.02 3.02 5.19
C VAL A 84 -1.44 2.67 3.78
N ALA A 85 -2.10 1.52 3.59
CA ALA A 85 -2.68 1.15 2.31
C ALA A 85 -4.17 1.51 2.29
N ARG A 86 -4.63 2.08 1.19
CA ARG A 86 -6.03 2.40 0.93
C ARG A 86 -6.43 1.86 -0.44
N VAL A 87 -7.59 1.23 -0.50
CA VAL A 87 -8.22 0.75 -1.74
C VAL A 87 -9.63 1.33 -1.81
N ALA A 88 -9.99 1.87 -2.95
CA ALA A 88 -11.34 2.29 -3.30
C ALA A 88 -11.78 1.58 -4.58
N ALA A 89 -12.95 0.94 -4.56
CA ALA A 89 -13.52 0.21 -5.69
C ALA A 89 -15.05 0.40 -5.71
N GLY A 90 -15.55 1.19 -6.67
CA GLY A 90 -16.95 1.62 -6.67
C GLY A 90 -17.30 2.38 -5.38
N ASN A 91 -18.29 1.88 -4.64
CA ASN A 91 -18.72 2.46 -3.35
C ASN A 91 -17.98 1.88 -2.13
N ALA A 92 -17.10 0.89 -2.32
CA ALA A 92 -16.36 0.28 -1.23
C ALA A 92 -15.02 0.99 -1.02
N ILE A 93 -14.66 1.21 0.24
CA ILE A 93 -13.36 1.75 0.65
C ILE A 93 -12.82 0.88 1.79
N ALA A 94 -11.55 0.50 1.69
CA ALA A 94 -10.83 -0.24 2.72
C ALA A 94 -9.50 0.44 3.00
N GLN A 95 -9.07 0.39 4.26
CA GLN A 95 -7.81 0.91 4.72
C GLN A 95 -7.22 -0.03 5.77
N ALA A 96 -5.91 -0.19 5.75
CA ALA A 96 -5.15 -0.86 6.79
C ALA A 96 -3.80 -0.18 6.95
N SER A 97 -3.13 -0.44 8.07
CA SER A 97 -1.77 -0.01 8.28
C SER A 97 -0.86 -1.13 8.79
N ALA A 98 0.43 -1.00 8.52
CA ALA A 98 1.47 -1.89 9.01
C ALA A 98 2.74 -1.10 9.31
N PRO A 99 3.55 -1.54 10.30
CA PRO A 99 4.83 -0.89 10.55
C PRO A 99 5.82 -1.14 9.41
N LEU A 100 6.68 -0.15 9.14
CA LEU A 100 7.88 -0.28 8.33
C LEU A 100 9.07 0.23 9.14
N GLU A 101 10.00 -0.66 9.43
CA GLU A 101 11.25 -0.30 10.07
C GLU A 101 12.22 0.25 9.03
N ILE A 102 12.69 1.49 9.24
CA ILE A 102 13.77 2.09 8.47
C ILE A 102 15.06 1.90 9.26
N LEU A 103 15.97 1.13 8.68
CA LEU A 103 17.28 0.84 9.25
C LEU A 103 18.22 2.02 9.04
N GLY A 104 19.21 2.15 9.93
CA GLY A 104 20.38 2.99 9.69
C GLY A 104 21.24 2.41 8.57
N GLU A 105 21.93 3.30 7.85
CA GLU A 105 22.98 2.88 6.91
C GLU A 105 24.14 2.19 7.62
#